data_AF-A0A8H6SKL1-F1
#
_entry.id   AF-A0A8H6SKL1-F1
#
_cell.length_a   1.000
_cell.length_b   1.000
_cell.length_c   1.000
_cell.angle_alpha   90.00
_cell.angle_beta   90.00
_cell.angle_gamma   90.00
#
_symmetry.space_group_name_H-M   'P 1'
#
loop_
_entity.id
_entity.type
_entity.pdbx_description
1 polymer ?
#
loop_
_entity_poly.entity_id
_entity_poly.type
_entity_poly.pdbx_seq_one_letter_code
_entity_poly.pdbx_strand_id
1 'polypeptide(L)'
;MSATRLLATVHRGTAFEERALRVLQNTLSMTLKRVGGKSDGGVDLMGWWWLPSSDFDPSAATTGTEHFSQRRRIRVLGQCKAEKKKASPNYVRELEGVLHRHLAAAADQPLVALFVSESPFTKSTLLRAQSSPVPFFLLHLPPEEEGEDPKNGIGSAVWNPALAGAQGLLEGKIDARWERSTSGVGRPGLWWGAYRLPSWTPDATPVENDDFRVE
;
A
#
# COMPACT_ATOMS: atom_id res chain seq x y z
N MET A 1 -18.77 25.71 11.87
CA MET A 1 -18.12 25.46 10.56
C MET A 1 -19.20 25.47 9.48
N SER A 2 -18.97 26.06 8.29
CA SER A 2 -19.98 26.18 7.22
C SER A 2 -20.23 24.86 6.48
N ALA A 3 -21.47 24.60 6.06
CA ALA A 3 -21.90 23.39 5.33
C ALA A 3 -21.12 23.18 4.02
N THR A 4 -20.78 24.27 3.31
CA THR A 4 -19.97 24.22 2.08
C THR A 4 -18.57 23.66 2.33
N ARG A 5 -17.96 23.99 3.48
CA ARG A 5 -16.63 23.49 3.85
C ARG A 5 -16.65 22.02 4.21
N LEU A 6 -17.75 21.54 4.81
CA LEU A 6 -17.94 20.11 5.09
C LEU A 6 -18.06 19.33 3.79
N LEU A 7 -18.92 19.77 2.85
CA LEU A 7 -19.06 19.15 1.53
C LEU A 7 -17.72 19.09 0.77
N ALA A 8 -16.96 20.19 0.77
CA ALA A 8 -15.64 20.24 0.16
C ALA A 8 -14.62 19.28 0.82
N THR A 9 -14.70 19.11 2.14
CA THR A 9 -13.79 18.21 2.90
C THR A 9 -14.14 16.75 2.64
N VAL A 10 -15.43 16.41 2.59
CA VAL A 10 -15.92 15.08 2.23
C VAL A 10 -15.52 14.73 0.81
N HIS A 11 -15.79 15.61 -0.16
CA HIS A 11 -15.39 15.39 -1.56
C HIS A 11 -13.87 15.19 -1.71
N ARG A 12 -13.06 16.00 -1.01
CA ARG A 12 -11.60 15.83 -1.02
C ARG A 12 -11.15 14.50 -0.42
N GLY A 13 -11.75 14.09 0.71
CA GLY A 13 -11.46 12.79 1.33
C GLY A 13 -11.79 11.62 0.40
N THR A 14 -13.01 11.63 -0.16
CA THR A 14 -13.45 10.59 -1.10
C THR A 14 -12.58 10.52 -2.35
N ALA A 15 -12.23 11.67 -2.95
CA ALA A 15 -11.34 11.71 -4.11
C ALA A 15 -9.95 11.15 -3.79
N PHE A 16 -9.41 11.46 -2.60
CA PHE A 16 -8.13 10.92 -2.15
C PHE A 16 -8.17 9.40 -1.94
N GLU A 17 -9.22 8.87 -1.32
CA GLU A 17 -9.42 7.43 -1.14
C GLU A 17 -9.53 6.70 -2.48
N GLU A 18 -10.27 7.25 -3.45
CA GLU A 18 -10.39 6.69 -4.80
C GLU A 18 -9.05 6.69 -5.53
N ARG A 19 -8.25 7.75 -5.37
CA ARG A 19 -6.91 7.81 -5.93
C ARG A 19 -5.98 6.78 -5.29
N ALA A 20 -6.01 6.65 -3.97
CA ALA A 20 -5.23 5.65 -3.25
C ALA A 20 -5.57 4.24 -3.75
N LEU A 21 -6.86 3.91 -3.94
CA LEU A 21 -7.30 2.64 -4.51
C LEU A 21 -6.66 2.37 -5.88
N ARG A 22 -6.75 3.33 -6.82
CA ARG A 22 -6.17 3.19 -8.16
C ARG A 22 -4.67 2.95 -8.10
N VAL A 23 -3.95 3.72 -7.29
CA VAL A 23 -2.50 3.57 -7.15
C VAL A 23 -2.15 2.19 -6.59
N LEU A 24 -2.75 1.79 -5.47
CA LEU A 24 -2.48 0.50 -4.82
C LEU A 24 -2.78 -0.70 -5.72
N GLN A 25 -3.84 -0.61 -6.52
CA GLN A 25 -4.19 -1.64 -7.50
C GLN A 25 -3.19 -1.69 -8.67
N ASN A 26 -2.84 -0.54 -9.23
CA ASN A 26 -2.02 -0.48 -10.43
C ASN A 26 -0.54 -0.76 -10.15
N THR A 27 -0.02 -0.42 -8.97
CA THR A 27 1.43 -0.50 -8.70
C THR A 27 1.82 -1.55 -7.67
N LEU A 28 0.91 -1.95 -6.78
CA LEU A 28 1.24 -2.76 -5.60
C LEU A 28 0.41 -4.05 -5.51
N SER A 29 -0.25 -4.49 -6.59
CA SER A 29 -1.00 -5.76 -6.63
C SER A 29 -2.11 -5.86 -5.56
N MET A 30 -2.80 -4.76 -5.24
CA MET A 30 -3.87 -4.77 -4.23
C MET A 30 -5.27 -4.64 -4.84
N THR A 31 -6.18 -5.55 -4.52
CA THR A 31 -7.61 -5.40 -4.80
C THR A 31 -8.29 -4.92 -3.53
N LEU A 32 -8.53 -3.61 -3.43
CA LEU A 32 -9.16 -2.98 -2.27
C LEU A 32 -10.50 -2.35 -2.65
N LYS A 33 -11.37 -2.19 -1.66
CA LYS A 33 -12.64 -1.47 -1.79
C LYS A 33 -12.70 -0.39 -0.73
N ARG A 34 -13.30 0.75 -1.08
CA ARG A 34 -13.65 1.77 -0.10
C ARG A 34 -14.78 1.23 0.78
N VAL A 35 -14.57 1.28 2.09
CA VAL A 35 -15.55 0.94 3.13
C VAL A 35 -15.77 2.09 4.11
N GLY A 36 -15.01 3.18 3.96
CA GLY A 36 -15.09 4.38 4.78
C GLY A 36 -16.47 5.02 4.76
N GLY A 37 -16.93 5.45 5.93
CA GLY A 37 -18.28 5.95 6.17
C GLY A 37 -18.58 6.18 7.65
N LYS A 38 -19.79 6.66 7.95
CA LYS A 38 -20.20 6.88 9.35
C LYS A 38 -20.17 5.54 10.11
N SER A 39 -19.29 5.44 11.11
CA SER A 39 -19.08 4.24 11.94
C SER A 39 -18.23 3.10 11.33
N ASP A 40 -17.34 3.41 10.38
CA ASP A 40 -16.38 2.46 9.80
C ASP A 40 -15.28 1.96 10.77
N GLY A 41 -15.28 2.45 12.01
CA GLY A 41 -14.31 2.06 13.03
C GLY A 41 -12.89 2.54 12.76
N GLY A 42 -12.69 3.46 11.82
CA GLY A 42 -11.38 4.02 11.42
C GLY A 42 -10.74 3.33 10.21
N VAL A 43 -11.51 2.55 9.43
CA VAL A 43 -11.06 1.87 8.21
C VAL A 43 -11.71 2.49 6.99
N ASP A 44 -10.90 3.06 6.10
CA ASP A 44 -11.38 3.66 4.86
C ASP A 44 -11.34 2.66 3.70
N LEU A 45 -10.33 1.77 3.68
CA LEU A 45 -10.09 0.79 2.62
C LEU A 45 -9.98 -0.63 3.18
N MET A 46 -10.48 -1.62 2.45
CA MET A 46 -10.40 -3.01 2.87
C MET A 46 -10.32 -3.95 1.66
N GLY A 47 -9.51 -4.99 1.74
CA GLY A 47 -9.41 -5.98 0.68
C GLY A 47 -8.20 -6.89 0.80
N TRP A 48 -7.60 -7.21 -0.34
CA TRP A 48 -6.54 -8.20 -0.45
C TRP A 48 -5.30 -7.65 -1.15
N TRP A 49 -4.15 -7.99 -0.62
CA TRP A 49 -2.86 -7.84 -1.28
C TRP A 49 -2.42 -9.17 -1.88
N TRP A 50 -2.23 -9.20 -3.20
CA TRP A 50 -1.86 -10.40 -3.95
C TRP A 50 -0.35 -10.46 -4.12
N LEU A 51 0.28 -11.45 -3.50
CA LEU A 51 1.72 -11.63 -3.49
C LEU A 51 2.05 -13.06 -3.95
N PRO A 52 3.27 -13.33 -4.45
CA PRO A 52 3.69 -14.70 -4.68
C PRO A 52 3.56 -15.54 -3.40
N SER A 53 3.24 -16.83 -3.56
CA SER A 53 3.25 -17.78 -2.45
C SER A 53 4.64 -17.89 -1.80
N SER A 54 4.71 -18.29 -0.54
CA SER A 54 6.00 -18.31 0.20
C SER A 54 7.03 -19.30 -0.36
N ASP A 55 6.58 -20.29 -1.14
CA ASP A 55 7.34 -21.31 -1.86
C ASP A 55 7.67 -20.92 -3.31
N PHE A 56 7.37 -19.69 -3.70
CA PHE A 56 7.67 -19.18 -5.04
C PHE A 56 9.17 -19.25 -5.37
N ASP A 57 9.49 -19.94 -6.46
CA ASP A 57 10.83 -19.98 -7.06
C ASP A 57 10.87 -19.13 -8.35
N PRO A 58 11.45 -17.93 -8.31
CA PRO A 58 11.55 -17.08 -9.48
C PRO A 58 12.51 -17.62 -10.56
N SER A 59 13.39 -18.57 -10.23
CA SER A 59 14.38 -19.12 -11.17
C SER A 59 13.81 -20.21 -12.10
N ALA A 60 12.74 -20.87 -11.68
CA ALA A 60 12.06 -21.92 -12.45
C ALA A 60 11.14 -21.37 -13.56
N ALA A 61 10.86 -20.06 -13.56
CA ALA A 61 9.89 -19.47 -14.45
C ALA A 61 10.51 -19.20 -15.83
N THR A 62 10.12 -20.03 -16.82
CA THR A 62 10.85 -20.14 -18.10
C THR A 62 10.39 -19.15 -19.17
N THR A 63 9.20 -18.51 -19.09
CA THR A 63 8.76 -17.53 -20.09
C THR A 63 7.62 -16.62 -19.61
N GLY A 64 7.87 -15.30 -19.59
CA GLY A 64 6.99 -14.21 -20.02
C GLY A 64 5.74 -13.84 -19.21
N THR A 65 4.93 -14.80 -18.77
CA THR A 65 3.57 -14.50 -18.21
C THR A 65 3.04 -15.57 -17.26
N GLU A 66 3.55 -16.80 -17.33
CA GLU A 66 3.24 -17.89 -16.38
C GLU A 66 3.88 -17.68 -14.99
N HIS A 67 4.78 -16.69 -14.87
CA HIS A 67 5.65 -16.41 -13.71
C HIS A 67 4.94 -16.21 -12.36
N PHE A 68 3.62 -16.01 -12.33
CA PHE A 68 2.93 -15.56 -11.12
C PHE A 68 1.56 -16.20 -10.88
N SER A 69 1.33 -17.38 -11.45
CA SER A 69 0.06 -18.11 -11.32
C SER A 69 -0.26 -18.53 -9.88
N GLN A 70 0.77 -18.74 -9.04
CA GLN A 70 0.60 -19.06 -7.62
C GLN A 70 0.73 -17.80 -6.75
N ARG A 71 -0.42 -17.16 -6.49
CA ARG A 71 -0.52 -16.02 -5.57
C ARG A 71 -1.16 -16.43 -4.25
N ARG A 72 -0.58 -15.95 -3.15
CA ARG A 72 -1.26 -15.86 -1.86
C ARG A 72 -1.92 -14.49 -1.72
N ARG A 73 -2.89 -14.41 -0.82
CA ARG A 73 -3.54 -13.15 -0.44
C ARG A 73 -3.31 -12.83 1.02
N ILE A 74 -3.03 -11.57 1.30
CA ILE A 74 -2.92 -11.02 2.64
C ILE A 74 -4.06 -10.03 2.84
N ARG A 75 -4.74 -10.08 3.99
CA ARG A 75 -5.80 -9.12 4.30
C ARG A 75 -5.19 -7.74 4.49
N VAL A 76 -5.83 -6.71 3.95
CA VAL A 76 -5.43 -5.32 4.15
C VAL A 76 -6.58 -4.55 4.80
N LEU A 77 -6.26 -3.81 5.86
CA LEU A 77 -7.10 -2.77 6.43
C LEU A 77 -6.37 -1.44 6.28
N GLY A 78 -6.98 -0.54 5.53
CA GLY A 78 -6.41 0.73 5.14
C GLY A 78 -7.10 1.91 5.80
N GLN A 79 -6.33 2.90 6.22
CA GLN A 79 -6.80 4.23 6.59
C GLN A 79 -6.18 5.27 5.65
N CYS A 80 -6.97 6.24 5.22
CA CYS A 80 -6.61 7.31 4.31
C CYS A 80 -6.72 8.67 4.99
N LYS A 81 -5.76 9.55 4.74
CA LYS A 81 -5.77 10.89 5.35
C LYS A 81 -5.28 12.00 4.42
N ALA A 82 -6.25 12.78 3.92
CA ALA A 82 -6.05 13.95 3.06
C ALA A 82 -5.91 15.26 3.85
N GLU A 83 -4.87 15.35 4.67
CA GLU A 83 -4.57 16.54 5.47
C GLU A 83 -3.37 17.31 4.92
N LYS A 84 -3.29 18.62 5.19
CA LYS A 84 -2.13 19.45 4.82
C LYS A 84 -0.97 19.33 5.81
N LYS A 85 -1.26 18.89 7.03
CA LYS A 85 -0.24 18.72 8.07
C LYS A 85 0.38 17.34 7.92
N LYS A 86 1.68 17.25 8.19
CA LYS A 86 2.37 15.96 8.26
C LYS A 86 1.64 15.01 9.20
N ALA A 87 1.47 13.77 8.76
CA ALA A 87 0.74 12.77 9.53
C ALA A 87 1.45 12.48 10.85
N SER A 88 0.70 12.56 11.95
CA SER A 88 1.18 12.38 13.32
C SER A 88 1.11 10.91 13.76
N PRO A 89 1.79 10.53 14.86
CA PRO A 89 1.82 9.13 15.31
C PRO A 89 0.45 8.62 15.79
N ASN A 90 -0.51 9.52 15.99
CA ASN A 90 -1.85 9.24 16.48
C ASN A 90 -2.55 8.22 15.57
N TYR A 91 -2.46 8.42 14.25
CA TYR A 91 -3.05 7.54 13.23
C TYR A 91 -2.50 6.12 13.31
N VAL A 92 -1.21 5.97 13.58
CA VAL A 92 -0.59 4.64 13.77
C VAL A 92 -1.19 3.95 15.01
N ARG A 93 -1.34 4.67 16.13
CA ARG A 93 -1.93 4.11 17.36
C ARG A 93 -3.40 3.73 17.19
N GLU A 94 -4.15 4.57 16.47
CA GLU A 94 -5.54 4.32 16.17
C GLU A 94 -5.67 3.06 15.31
N LEU A 95 -4.88 2.96 14.23
CA LEU A 95 -4.91 1.80 13.33
C LEU A 95 -4.41 0.51 14.01
N GLU A 96 -3.43 0.59 14.92
CA GLU A 96 -3.04 -0.53 15.80
C GLU A 96 -4.27 -1.06 16.57
N GLY A 97 -5.03 -0.17 17.20
CA GLY A 97 -6.24 -0.53 17.95
C GLY A 97 -7.31 -1.17 17.08
N VAL A 98 -7.47 -0.69 15.83
CA VAL A 98 -8.36 -1.32 14.84
C VAL A 98 -7.92 -2.75 14.54
N LEU A 99 -6.64 -2.96 14.24
CA LEU A 99 -6.13 -4.28 13.88
C LEU A 99 -6.23 -5.28 15.03
N HIS A 100 -5.99 -4.87 16.28
CA HIS A 100 -6.16 -5.75 17.43
C HIS A 100 -7.59 -6.29 17.55
N ARG A 101 -8.61 -5.47 17.27
CA ARG A 101 -10.01 -5.93 17.25
C ARG A 101 -10.28 -6.91 16.11
N HIS A 102 -9.70 -6.67 14.93
CA HIS A 102 -9.87 -7.56 13.78
C HIS A 102 -9.16 -8.90 13.97
N LEU A 103 -7.93 -8.90 14.48
CA LEU A 103 -7.19 -10.13 14.78
C LEU A 103 -7.91 -10.99 15.82
N ALA A 104 -8.53 -10.37 16.83
CA ALA A 104 -9.35 -11.10 17.79
C ALA A 104 -10.58 -11.78 17.16
N ALA A 105 -11.13 -11.22 16.07
CA ALA A 105 -12.28 -11.77 15.37
C ALA A 105 -11.92 -12.75 14.23
N ALA A 106 -10.69 -12.69 13.71
CA ALA A 106 -10.24 -13.45 12.55
C ALA A 106 -8.75 -13.82 12.68
N ALA A 107 -8.40 -14.59 13.72
CA ALA A 107 -7.03 -14.87 14.13
C ALA A 107 -6.18 -15.59 13.07
N ASP A 108 -6.81 -16.38 12.19
CA ASP A 108 -6.10 -17.27 11.27
C ASP A 108 -5.72 -16.61 9.93
N GLN A 109 -6.00 -15.32 9.74
CA GLN A 109 -5.71 -14.63 8.49
C GLN A 109 -4.58 -13.62 8.62
N PRO A 110 -3.53 -13.69 7.77
CA PRO A 110 -2.47 -12.70 7.76
C PRO A 110 -3.04 -11.32 7.41
N LEU A 111 -2.66 -10.30 8.18
CA LEU A 111 -3.26 -8.98 8.13
C LEU A 111 -2.20 -7.87 8.16
N VAL A 112 -2.39 -6.87 7.29
CA VAL A 112 -1.56 -5.68 7.18
C VAL A 112 -2.37 -4.43 7.46
N ALA A 113 -1.81 -3.54 8.27
CA ALA A 113 -2.26 -2.17 8.42
C ALA A 113 -1.65 -1.31 7.30
N LEU A 114 -2.50 -0.75 6.46
CA LEU A 114 -2.09 0.22 5.44
C LEU A 114 -2.48 1.63 5.89
N PHE A 115 -1.52 2.56 5.93
CA PHE A 115 -1.82 3.95 6.20
C PHE A 115 -1.37 4.82 5.02
N VAL A 116 -2.34 5.43 4.33
CA VAL A 116 -2.10 6.28 3.17
C VAL A 116 -2.33 7.74 3.56
N SER A 117 -1.32 8.59 3.41
CA SER A 117 -1.44 10.01 3.73
C SER A 117 -1.07 10.88 2.55
N GLU A 118 -1.83 11.96 2.34
CA GLU A 118 -1.51 12.97 1.32
C GLU A 118 -0.29 13.81 1.70
N SER A 119 -0.05 13.97 3.01
CA SER A 119 1.11 14.69 3.52
C SER A 119 2.22 13.73 3.95
N PRO A 120 3.49 14.18 3.97
CA PRO A 120 4.59 13.36 4.48
C PRO A 120 4.39 12.96 5.94
N PHE A 121 4.99 11.85 6.35
CA PHE A 121 4.98 11.41 7.75
C PHE A 121 5.96 12.24 8.59
N THR A 122 5.61 12.51 9.86
CA THR A 122 6.61 13.02 10.81
C THR A 122 7.60 11.92 11.19
N LYS A 123 8.79 12.31 11.69
CA LYS A 123 9.78 11.37 12.22
C LYS A 123 9.18 10.48 13.32
N SER A 124 8.37 11.07 14.22
CA SER A 124 7.74 10.32 15.30
C SER A 124 6.71 9.30 14.78
N THR A 125 6.03 9.58 13.67
CA THR A 125 5.10 8.64 13.03
C THR A 125 5.84 7.44 12.47
N LEU A 126 6.92 7.68 11.73
CA LEU A 126 7.77 6.63 11.20
C LEU A 126 8.38 5.77 12.32
N LEU A 127 8.92 6.39 13.37
CA LEU A 127 9.48 5.67 14.52
C LEU A 127 8.43 4.81 15.23
N ARG A 128 7.21 5.32 15.41
CA ARG A 128 6.11 4.55 16.03
C ARG A 128 5.73 3.34 15.18
N ALA A 129 5.59 3.51 13.86
CA ALA A 129 5.29 2.39 12.96
C ALA A 129 6.43 1.35 12.98
N GLN A 130 7.69 1.81 12.93
CA GLN A 130 8.87 0.95 13.01
C GLN A 130 8.94 0.14 14.30
N SER A 131 8.56 0.71 15.44
CA SER A 131 8.55 0.01 16.73
C SER A 131 7.31 -0.85 16.97
N SER A 132 6.32 -0.82 16.07
CA SER A 132 5.06 -1.52 16.27
C SER A 132 5.20 -3.02 15.98
N PRO A 133 4.60 -3.91 16.77
CA PRO A 133 4.52 -5.33 16.45
C PRO A 133 3.49 -5.64 15.34
N VAL A 134 2.68 -4.66 14.97
CA VAL A 134 1.66 -4.80 13.91
C VAL A 134 2.33 -4.64 12.54
N PRO A 135 2.05 -5.50 11.53
CA PRO A 135 2.58 -5.34 10.18
C PRO A 135 2.06 -4.05 9.51
N PHE A 136 2.89 -3.03 9.42
CA PHE A 136 2.52 -1.72 8.89
C PHE A 136 3.13 -1.47 7.52
N PHE A 137 2.31 -0.92 6.63
CA PHE A 137 2.72 -0.30 5.38
C PHE A 137 2.19 1.15 5.34
N LEU A 138 3.10 2.12 5.29
CA LEU A 138 2.83 3.54 5.22
C LEU A 138 3.14 4.03 3.79
N LEU A 139 2.18 4.72 3.19
CA LEU A 139 2.28 5.28 1.85
C LEU A 139 2.01 6.79 1.88
N HIS A 140 2.99 7.58 1.49
CA HIS A 140 2.81 9.00 1.24
C HIS A 140 2.45 9.19 -0.23
N LEU A 141 1.30 9.78 -0.47
CA LEU A 141 0.74 9.98 -1.79
C LEU A 141 0.43 11.48 -2.01
N PRO A 142 1.42 12.29 -2.41
CA PRO A 142 1.25 13.74 -2.58
C PRO A 142 0.09 14.09 -3.53
N PRO A 143 -0.45 15.32 -3.46
CA PRO A 143 -1.46 15.80 -4.42
C PRO A 143 -0.98 15.63 -5.86
N GLU A 144 -1.90 15.41 -6.80
CA GLU A 144 -1.55 15.38 -8.22
C GLU A 144 -1.14 16.79 -8.67
N GLU A 145 0.09 16.93 -9.17
CA GLU A 145 0.52 18.13 -9.88
C GLU A 145 0.13 17.99 -11.36
N GLU A 146 -0.26 19.11 -11.99
CA GLU A 146 -0.64 19.11 -13.41
C GLU A 146 0.56 18.67 -14.27
N GLY A 147 0.42 17.54 -14.97
CA GLY A 147 1.42 17.01 -15.90
C GLY A 147 2.24 15.82 -15.39
N GLU A 148 2.04 15.35 -14.15
CA GLU A 148 2.67 14.12 -13.68
C GLU A 148 1.90 12.85 -14.13
N ASP A 149 2.63 11.80 -14.51
CA ASP A 149 2.03 10.47 -14.76
C ASP A 149 1.37 9.97 -13.45
N PRO A 150 0.11 9.53 -13.49
CA PRO A 150 -0.58 8.93 -12.33
C PRO A 150 0.22 7.81 -11.63
N LYS A 151 1.09 7.10 -12.35
CA LYS A 151 1.98 6.06 -11.82
C LYS A 151 3.15 6.61 -10.97
N ASN A 152 3.44 7.90 -11.05
CA ASN A 152 4.52 8.59 -10.33
C ASN A 152 4.06 9.25 -9.03
N GLY A 153 2.76 9.15 -8.70
CA GLY A 153 2.15 9.91 -7.62
C GLY A 153 2.51 9.47 -6.20
N ILE A 154 3.49 8.56 -6.01
CA ILE A 154 3.92 8.11 -4.68
C ILE A 154 5.13 8.93 -4.26
N GLY A 155 5.06 9.56 -3.10
CA GLY A 155 6.17 10.34 -2.53
C GLY A 155 7.06 9.52 -1.60
N SER A 156 6.51 8.51 -0.91
CA SER A 156 7.29 7.50 -0.18
C SER A 156 6.47 6.26 0.15
N ALA A 157 7.16 5.13 0.26
CA ALA A 157 6.61 3.84 0.67
C ALA A 157 7.50 3.28 1.78
N VAL A 158 6.95 3.05 2.97
CA VAL A 158 7.72 2.61 4.15
C VAL A 158 6.94 1.50 4.86
N TRP A 159 7.62 0.42 5.19
CA TRP A 159 7.05 -0.64 6.04
C TRP A 159 7.96 -0.94 7.22
N ASN A 160 7.42 -1.64 8.21
CA ASN A 160 8.14 -1.97 9.44
C ASN A 160 8.65 -3.43 9.44
N PRO A 161 9.48 -3.81 10.43
CA PRO A 161 10.03 -5.16 10.52
C PRO A 161 8.98 -6.25 10.73
N ALA A 162 7.85 -5.93 11.36
CA ALA A 162 6.75 -6.87 11.51
C ALA A 162 6.13 -7.27 10.15
N LEU A 163 6.19 -6.38 9.15
CA LEU A 163 5.80 -6.69 7.79
C LEU A 163 6.95 -7.33 7.00
N ALA A 164 8.07 -6.64 6.85
CA ALA A 164 9.11 -6.99 5.87
C ALA A 164 10.34 -7.70 6.45
N GLY A 165 10.47 -7.81 7.78
CA GLY A 165 11.62 -8.48 8.40
C GLY A 165 11.64 -9.99 8.13
N ALA A 166 12.77 -10.63 8.40
CA ALA A 166 12.94 -12.08 8.21
C ALA A 166 11.95 -12.94 9.01
N GLN A 167 11.50 -12.44 10.16
CA GLN A 167 10.44 -13.05 11.00
C GLN A 167 9.09 -12.33 10.86
N GLY A 168 9.01 -11.38 9.92
CA GLY A 168 7.79 -10.63 9.61
C GLY A 168 6.90 -11.40 8.64
N LEU A 169 5.76 -10.81 8.32
CA LEU A 169 4.72 -11.42 7.49
C LEU A 169 5.15 -11.76 6.05
N LEU A 170 6.15 -11.04 5.52
CA LEU A 170 6.75 -11.28 4.21
C LEU A 170 8.05 -12.10 4.27
N GLU A 171 8.46 -12.53 5.46
CA GLU A 171 9.63 -13.40 5.69
C GLU A 171 10.95 -12.85 5.10
N GLY A 172 11.06 -11.54 4.90
CA GLY A 172 12.21 -10.91 4.22
C GLY A 172 12.37 -11.30 2.75
N LYS A 173 11.37 -11.94 2.14
CA LYS A 173 11.42 -12.40 0.74
C LYS A 173 10.99 -11.32 -0.25
N ILE A 174 10.13 -10.40 0.19
CA ILE A 174 9.54 -9.35 -0.65
C ILE A 174 9.98 -7.99 -0.16
N ASP A 175 10.53 -7.20 -1.09
CA ASP A 175 10.99 -5.85 -0.88
C ASP A 175 10.25 -4.79 -1.71
N ALA A 176 10.08 -3.59 -1.16
CA ALA A 176 9.58 -2.41 -1.84
C ALA A 176 10.81 -1.55 -2.13
N ARG A 177 11.19 -1.47 -3.40
CA ARG A 177 12.39 -0.77 -3.84
C ARG A 177 12.01 0.40 -4.72
N TRP A 178 12.74 1.50 -4.57
CA TRP A 178 12.53 2.67 -5.42
C TRP A 178 13.19 2.42 -6.77
N GLU A 179 12.37 2.31 -7.80
CA GLU A 179 12.80 2.24 -9.20
C GLU A 179 12.87 3.67 -9.74
N ARG A 180 13.91 3.99 -10.52
CA ARG A 180 14.03 5.28 -11.21
C ARG A 180 14.18 5.04 -12.70
N SER A 181 13.47 5.83 -13.49
CA SER A 181 13.67 5.93 -14.93
C SER A 181 14.75 6.97 -15.24
N THR A 182 15.25 6.93 -16.47
CA THR A 182 16.26 7.87 -16.99
C THR A 182 15.77 9.32 -17.04
N SER A 183 14.45 9.55 -17.03
CA SER A 183 13.85 10.90 -16.93
C SER A 183 13.83 11.46 -15.51
N GLY A 184 14.37 10.72 -14.52
CA GLY A 184 14.41 11.13 -13.11
C GLY A 184 13.13 10.82 -12.33
N VAL A 185 12.10 10.35 -13.04
CA VAL A 185 10.85 9.84 -12.45
C VAL A 185 11.13 8.55 -11.71
N GLY A 186 10.64 8.41 -10.47
CA GLY A 186 10.75 7.17 -9.72
C GLY A 186 9.45 6.74 -9.03
N ARG A 187 9.33 5.44 -8.80
CA ARG A 187 8.16 4.81 -8.16
C ARG A 187 8.61 3.61 -7.33
N PRO A 188 7.85 3.19 -6.31
CA PRO A 188 8.11 1.92 -5.66
C PRO A 188 7.68 0.77 -6.57
N GLY A 189 8.54 -0.22 -6.72
CA GLY A 189 8.22 -1.54 -7.26
C GLY A 189 8.32 -2.60 -6.17
N LEU A 190 7.59 -3.70 -6.34
CA LEU A 190 7.74 -4.89 -5.51
C LEU A 190 8.79 -5.82 -6.10
N TRP A 191 9.62 -6.40 -5.26
CA TRP A 191 10.76 -7.22 -5.64
C TRP A 191 10.79 -8.49 -4.79
N TRP A 192 11.17 -9.60 -5.39
CA TRP A 192 11.48 -10.83 -4.70
C TRP A 192 12.95 -11.15 -4.91
N GLY A 193 13.79 -10.91 -3.90
CA GLY A 193 15.25 -11.01 -4.06
C GLY A 193 15.75 -10.09 -5.19
N ALA A 194 16.22 -10.66 -6.29
CA ALA A 194 16.69 -9.93 -7.47
C ALA A 194 15.64 -9.79 -8.59
N TYR A 195 14.41 -10.28 -8.38
CA TYR A 195 13.38 -10.35 -9.41
C TYR A 195 12.31 -9.30 -9.17
N ARG A 196 12.06 -8.45 -10.17
CA ARG A 196 10.95 -7.50 -10.14
C ARG A 196 9.62 -8.26 -10.22
N LEU A 197 8.72 -7.97 -9.29
CA LEU A 197 7.35 -8.47 -9.31
C LEU A 197 6.48 -7.50 -10.11
N PRO A 198 5.94 -7.89 -11.27
CA PRO A 198 4.95 -7.09 -11.95
C PRO A 198 3.68 -7.00 -11.11
N SER A 199 3.05 -5.84 -11.15
CA SER A 199 1.75 -5.63 -10.52
C SER A 199 0.73 -6.55 -11.18
N TRP A 200 -0.05 -7.25 -10.37
CA TRP A 200 -1.09 -8.17 -10.82
C TRP A 200 -2.23 -8.20 -9.82
N THR A 201 -3.47 -8.22 -10.32
CA THR A 201 -4.66 -8.50 -9.51
C THR A 201 -5.58 -9.45 -10.28
N PRO A 202 -6.42 -10.25 -9.61
CA PRO A 202 -7.35 -11.17 -10.30
C PRO A 202 -8.33 -10.46 -11.23
N ASP A 203 -8.65 -9.21 -10.91
CA ASP A 203 -9.60 -8.37 -11.65
C ASP A 203 -8.91 -7.49 -12.72
N ALA A 204 -7.59 -7.60 -12.89
CA ALA A 204 -6.86 -6.81 -13.88
C ALA A 204 -7.14 -7.35 -15.29
N THR A 205 -7.66 -6.49 -16.17
CA THR A 205 -7.47 -6.67 -17.61
C THR A 205 -5.97 -6.60 -17.91
N PRO A 206 -5.39 -7.52 -18.69
CA PRO A 206 -3.96 -7.52 -19.01
C PRO A 206 -3.58 -6.18 -19.63
N VAL A 207 -2.74 -5.40 -18.95
CA VAL A 207 -2.10 -4.21 -19.54
C VAL A 207 -0.73 -4.67 -20.01
N GLU A 208 -0.46 -4.53 -21.31
CA GLU A 208 0.83 -4.87 -21.92
C GLU A 208 1.99 -4.19 -21.19
N ASN A 209 3.07 -4.95 -20.99
CA ASN A 209 4.23 -4.58 -20.20
C ASN A 209 4.83 -3.23 -20.64
N ASP A 210 4.82 -2.26 -19.74
CA ASP A 210 5.55 -1.01 -19.88
C ASP A 210 7.02 -1.26 -19.54
N ASP A 211 7.90 -0.91 -20.47
CA ASP A 211 9.31 -1.27 -20.54
C ASP A 211 10.13 -0.47 -19.50
N PHE A 212 10.22 -0.96 -18.26
CA PHE A 212 11.07 -0.37 -17.21
C PHE A 212 12.33 -1.22 -17.02
N ARG A 213 13.47 -0.70 -17.53
CA ARG A 213 14.82 -1.24 -17.25
C ARG A 213 15.36 -0.65 -15.95
N VAL A 214 16.08 -1.48 -15.21
CA VAL A 214 16.67 -1.18 -13.90
C VAL A 214 18.17 -1.02 -14.10
N GLU A 215 18.75 0.07 -13.58
CA GLU A 215 20.19 0.16 -13.27
C GLU A 215 20.46 -0.40 -11.88
#